data_AF-A0A1V9K1L2-F1
#
_entry.id   AF-A0A1V9K1L2-F1
#
_cell.length_a   1.000
_cell.length_b   1.000
_cell.length_c   1.000
_cell.angle_alpha   90.00
_cell.angle_beta   90.00
_cell.angle_gamma   90.00
#
_symmetry.space_group_name_H-M   'P 1'
#
loop_
_entity.id
_entity.type
_entity.pdbx_description
1 polymer ?
#
loop_
_entity_poly.entity_id
_entity_poly.type
_entity_poly.pdbx_seq_one_letter_code
_entity_poly.pdbx_strand_id
1 'polypeptide(L)'
;MSTASILPILTDPNSAVGDTDRAKEPGAGAPGDIIIRSCTTIDQALRIELQGEIDHYSTGPLRALLASAAALGYVHLSVDTRHVVFADSALLNALDCWSRRRRRLRFGPRSPVVQRLLDAARPVRRTAPTGVRV
;
A
#
# COMPACT_ATOMS: atom_id res chain seq x y z
N MET A 1 -43.80 -35.08 3.53
CA MET A 1 -42.57 -34.32 3.25
C MET A 1 -42.73 -32.97 3.92
N SER A 2 -42.00 -32.71 5.01
CA SER A 2 -42.05 -31.44 5.75
C SER A 2 -40.65 -30.86 5.85
N THR A 3 -40.52 -29.61 5.40
CA THR A 3 -39.31 -28.78 5.35
C THR A 3 -38.92 -28.26 6.72
N ALA A 4 -37.66 -28.47 7.12
CA ALA A 4 -37.09 -27.86 8.31
C ALA A 4 -36.75 -26.39 8.03
N SER A 5 -37.37 -25.49 8.78
CA SER A 5 -37.15 -24.04 8.75
C SER A 5 -36.03 -23.69 9.75
N ILE A 6 -34.91 -23.15 9.27
CA ILE A 6 -33.79 -22.71 10.11
C ILE A 6 -34.07 -21.27 10.53
N LEU A 7 -34.19 -21.02 11.84
CA LEU A 7 -34.33 -19.68 12.41
C LEU A 7 -32.97 -18.94 12.40
N PRO A 8 -32.95 -17.61 12.16
CA PRO A 8 -31.72 -16.83 12.29
C PRO A 8 -31.52 -16.48 13.77
N ILE A 9 -30.35 -16.78 14.32
CA ILE A 9 -29.97 -16.30 15.65
C ILE A 9 -29.32 -14.93 15.46
N LEU A 10 -30.16 -13.88 15.48
CA LEU A 10 -29.71 -12.55 15.85
C LEU A 10 -29.85 -12.47 17.37
N THR A 11 -28.74 -12.31 18.09
CA THR A 11 -28.78 -11.92 19.50
C THR A 11 -27.69 -10.91 19.77
N ASP A 12 -28.12 -9.66 19.78
CA ASP A 12 -27.61 -8.62 20.67
C ASP A 12 -28.87 -8.05 21.35
N PRO A 13 -28.86 -7.70 22.66
CA PRO A 13 -28.16 -6.49 23.08
C PRO A 13 -27.64 -6.42 24.55
N ASN A 14 -26.47 -5.78 24.69
CA ASN A 14 -26.23 -4.64 25.57
C ASN A 14 -25.86 -4.79 27.08
N SER A 15 -24.80 -4.04 27.42
CA SER A 15 -24.49 -3.33 28.66
C SER A 15 -23.81 -4.06 29.83
N ALA A 16 -22.50 -3.84 29.93
CA ALA A 16 -21.87 -3.46 31.19
C ALA A 16 -20.82 -2.36 30.92
N VAL A 17 -21.14 -1.13 31.30
CA VAL A 17 -20.17 -0.05 31.47
C VAL A 17 -19.32 -0.38 32.69
N GLY A 18 -18.02 -0.50 32.46
CA GLY A 18 -16.99 -0.57 33.49
C GLY A 18 -15.78 0.20 32.99
N ASP A 19 -15.74 1.48 33.31
CA ASP A 19 -14.59 2.35 33.08
C ASP A 19 -13.46 1.89 34.00
N THR A 20 -12.40 1.35 33.40
CA THR A 20 -11.08 1.28 34.03
C THR A 20 -10.07 1.20 32.90
N ASP A 21 -9.43 2.35 32.65
CA ASP A 21 -8.14 2.59 32.01
C ASP A 21 -7.30 1.32 31.76
N ARG A 22 -7.70 0.55 30.75
CA ARG A 22 -6.96 -0.61 30.30
C ARG A 22 -6.13 -0.12 29.13
N ALA A 23 -4.89 0.26 29.47
CA ALA A 23 -3.80 0.40 28.52
C ALA A 23 -4.04 -0.55 27.35
N LYS A 24 -4.31 0.03 26.18
CA LYS A 24 -4.50 -0.72 24.95
C LYS A 24 -3.18 -1.45 24.72
N GLU A 25 -3.09 -2.68 25.21
CA GLU A 25 -2.15 -3.68 24.73
C GLU A 25 -2.11 -3.49 23.21
N PRO A 26 -0.94 -3.23 22.61
CA PRO A 26 -0.85 -3.15 21.17
C PRO A 26 -1.31 -4.51 20.65
N GLY A 27 -2.59 -4.59 20.28
CA GLY A 27 -3.18 -5.79 19.70
C GLY A 27 -2.23 -6.19 18.60
N ALA A 28 -1.72 -7.42 18.70
CA ALA A 28 -0.70 -7.97 17.82
C ALA A 28 -0.93 -7.42 16.40
N GLY A 29 -0.05 -6.52 15.97
CA GLY A 29 -0.24 -5.79 14.71
C GLY A 29 -0.61 -6.79 13.63
N ALA A 30 -1.73 -6.55 12.94
CA ALA A 30 -2.23 -7.49 11.96
C ALA A 30 -1.06 -7.89 11.05
N PRO A 31 -0.81 -9.19 10.83
CA PRO A 31 0.14 -9.62 9.81
C PRO A 31 -0.41 -9.07 8.48
N GLY A 32 0.17 -7.98 7.96
CA GLY A 32 -0.33 -7.36 6.73
C GLY A 32 -0.30 -5.83 6.63
N ASP A 33 0.06 -5.09 7.67
CA ASP A 33 0.05 -3.63 7.55
C ASP A 33 1.34 -3.05 6.95
N ILE A 34 1.19 -1.95 6.21
CA ILE A 34 2.32 -1.16 5.73
C ILE A 34 2.96 -0.43 6.93
N ILE A 35 4.29 -0.52 7.01
CA ILE A 35 5.09 0.20 7.99
C ILE A 35 6.03 1.16 7.24
N ILE A 36 5.98 2.43 7.59
CA ILE A 36 6.94 3.44 7.14
C ILE A 36 8.09 3.43 8.15
N ARG A 37 9.11 2.61 7.88
CA ARG A 37 10.25 2.39 8.81
C ARG A 37 11.09 3.65 9.00
N SER A 38 11.24 4.42 7.94
CA SER A 38 12.01 5.66 7.93
C SER A 38 11.33 6.65 7.01
N CYS A 39 11.33 7.91 7.44
CA CYS A 39 10.87 9.05 6.67
C CYS A 39 11.86 10.18 6.95
N THR A 40 12.68 10.50 5.96
CA THR A 40 13.70 11.54 6.08
C THR A 40 13.56 12.52 4.93
N THR A 41 13.86 13.78 5.22
CA THR A 41 13.80 14.86 4.24
C THR A 41 15.18 15.48 4.09
N ILE A 42 15.59 15.71 2.84
CA ILE A 42 16.84 16.38 2.50
C ILE A 42 16.52 17.32 1.33
N ASP A 43 16.70 18.62 1.55
CA ASP A 43 16.28 19.66 0.61
C ASP A 43 14.81 19.48 0.18
N GLN A 44 14.57 19.34 -1.12
CA GLN A 44 13.24 19.09 -1.69
C GLN A 44 12.97 17.59 -1.94
N ALA A 45 13.75 16.70 -1.32
CA ALA A 45 13.62 15.26 -1.44
C ALA A 45 13.07 14.61 -0.17
N LEU A 46 12.02 13.82 -0.34
CA LEU A 46 11.50 12.88 0.63
C LEU A 46 12.10 11.50 0.36
N ARG A 47 12.65 10.87 1.39
CA ARG A 47 13.12 9.48 1.37
C ARG A 47 12.32 8.66 2.35
N ILE A 48 11.70 7.58 1.87
CA ILE A 48 10.93 6.67 2.71
C ILE A 48 11.44 5.24 2.57
N GLU A 49 11.41 4.51 3.66
CA GLU A 49 11.65 3.08 3.71
C GLU A 49 10.37 2.36 4.12
N LEU A 50 9.95 1.39 3.31
CA LEU A 50 8.70 0.68 3.49
C LEU A 50 8.94 -0.79 3.88
N GLN A 51 8.06 -1.30 4.75
CA GLN A 51 8.03 -2.68 5.21
C GLN A 51 6.59 -3.19 5.26
N GLY A 52 6.45 -4.52 5.23
CA GLY A 52 5.16 -5.18 5.43
C GLY A 52 4.44 -5.42 4.11
N GLU A 53 3.12 -5.41 4.15
CA GLU A 53 2.27 -5.65 2.99
C GLU A 53 1.64 -4.33 2.54
N ILE A 54 1.64 -4.12 1.22
CA ILE A 54 1.12 -2.90 0.61
C ILE A 54 0.02 -3.28 -0.37
N ASP A 55 -1.21 -3.21 0.11
CA ASP A 55 -2.39 -3.52 -0.68
C ASP A 55 -3.40 -2.36 -0.68
N HIS A 56 -4.55 -2.57 -1.29
CA HIS A 56 -5.62 -1.57 -1.32
C HIS A 56 -6.00 -1.01 0.06
N TYR A 57 -6.06 -1.88 1.08
CA TYR A 57 -6.50 -1.56 2.44
C TYR A 57 -5.37 -0.94 3.27
N SER A 58 -4.14 -1.45 3.14
CA SER A 58 -3.01 -0.97 3.94
C SER A 58 -2.39 0.31 3.39
N THR A 59 -2.55 0.65 2.10
CA THR A 59 -1.87 1.80 1.46
C THR A 59 -2.31 3.20 1.97
N GLY A 60 -3.30 3.29 2.86
CA GLY A 60 -3.82 4.55 3.42
C GLY A 60 -2.73 5.51 3.97
N PRO A 61 -1.88 5.08 4.92
CA PRO A 61 -0.83 5.90 5.49
C PRO A 61 0.19 6.42 4.46
N LEU A 62 0.54 5.60 3.47
CA LEU A 62 1.43 6.02 2.39
C LEU A 62 0.80 7.16 1.56
N ARG A 63 -0.48 7.04 1.20
CA ARG A 63 -1.19 8.11 0.47
C ARG A 63 -1.23 9.41 1.28
N ALA A 64 -1.53 9.32 2.57
CA ALA A 64 -1.55 10.48 3.45
C ALA A 64 -0.17 11.15 3.54
N LEU A 65 0.90 10.37 3.72
CA LEU A 65 2.27 10.88 3.76
C LEU A 65 2.66 11.58 2.45
N LEU A 66 2.37 10.97 1.31
CA LEU A 66 2.66 11.55 0.00
C LEU A 66 1.85 12.83 -0.26
N ALA A 67 0.60 12.89 0.19
CA ALA A 67 -0.22 14.10 0.09
C ALA A 67 0.37 15.23 0.94
N SER A 68 0.73 14.94 2.20
CA SER A 68 1.36 15.91 3.10
C SER A 68 2.70 16.40 2.56
N ALA A 69 3.56 15.49 2.06
CA ALA A 69 4.84 15.87 1.47
C ALA A 69 4.67 16.74 0.21
N ALA A 70 3.66 16.45 -0.60
CA ALA A 70 3.34 17.28 -1.75
C ALA A 70 2.86 18.68 -1.33
N ALA A 71 2.04 18.78 -0.28
CA ALA A 71 1.59 20.06 0.26
C ALA A 71 2.74 20.89 0.85
N LEU A 72 3.76 20.23 1.40
CA LEU A 72 4.98 20.85 1.93
C LEU A 72 6.01 21.21 0.84
N GLY A 73 5.72 20.96 -0.44
CA GLY A 73 6.57 21.37 -1.55
C GLY A 73 7.70 20.40 -1.92
N TYR A 74 7.72 19.18 -1.39
CA TYR A 74 8.69 18.17 -1.81
C TYR A 74 8.41 17.72 -3.25
N VAL A 75 9.46 17.70 -4.09
CA VAL A 75 9.36 17.37 -5.52
C VAL A 75 10.09 16.10 -5.91
N HIS A 76 10.93 15.56 -5.02
CA HIS A 76 11.64 14.30 -5.24
C HIS A 76 11.22 13.28 -4.19
N LEU A 77 10.96 12.05 -4.63
CA LEU A 77 10.63 10.92 -3.77
C LEU A 77 11.60 9.77 -4.06
N SER A 78 12.26 9.28 -3.02
CA SER A 78 13.02 8.03 -3.03
C SER A 78 12.32 7.00 -2.16
N VAL A 79 12.03 5.83 -2.72
CA VAL A 79 11.34 4.74 -2.00
C VAL A 79 12.26 3.53 -1.92
N ASP A 80 12.62 3.13 -0.70
CA ASP A 80 13.20 1.82 -0.42
C ASP A 80 12.08 0.83 -0.06
N THR A 81 12.07 -0.32 -0.72
CA THR A 81 11.04 -1.36 -0.55
C THR A 81 11.64 -2.71 -0.20
N ARG A 82 12.89 -2.77 0.26
CA ARG A 82 13.61 -4.03 0.50
C ARG A 82 12.96 -4.93 1.57
N HIS A 83 12.19 -4.35 2.48
CA HIS A 83 11.49 -5.06 3.55
C HIS A 83 9.99 -5.26 3.26
N VAL A 84 9.53 -4.94 2.04
CA VAL A 84 8.16 -5.21 1.60
C VAL A 84 8.02 -6.67 1.23
N VAL A 85 7.08 -7.37 1.88
CA VAL A 85 6.85 -8.81 1.70
C VAL A 85 5.69 -9.12 0.77
N PHE A 86 4.77 -8.17 0.57
CA PHE A 86 3.70 -8.23 -0.43
C PHE A 86 3.38 -6.84 -0.97
N ALA A 87 3.06 -6.74 -2.26
CA ALA A 87 2.61 -5.50 -2.87
C ALA A 87 1.68 -5.78 -4.06
N ASP A 88 0.59 -5.02 -4.16
CA ASP A 88 -0.32 -5.04 -5.30
C ASP A 88 -0.33 -3.70 -6.08
N SER A 89 -1.29 -3.56 -7.00
CA SER A 89 -1.48 -2.35 -7.80
C SER A 89 -1.71 -1.06 -6.98
N ALA A 90 -2.14 -1.14 -5.72
CA ALA A 90 -2.35 0.02 -4.87
C ALA A 90 -1.04 0.77 -4.58
N LEU A 91 0.08 0.04 -4.42
CA LEU A 91 1.42 0.64 -4.33
C LEU A 91 1.71 1.46 -5.60
N LEU A 92 1.52 0.86 -6.77
CA LEU A 92 1.78 1.53 -8.06
C LEU A 92 0.90 2.77 -8.22
N ASN A 93 -0.39 2.67 -7.87
CA ASN A 93 -1.33 3.78 -7.94
C ASN A 93 -0.91 4.95 -7.03
N ALA A 94 -0.44 4.67 -5.82
CA ALA A 94 0.05 5.70 -4.91
C ALA A 94 1.29 6.43 -5.46
N LEU A 95 2.23 5.67 -6.02
CA LEU A 95 3.47 6.20 -6.60
C LEU A 95 3.27 6.92 -7.93
N ASP A 96 2.34 6.44 -8.76
CA ASP A 96 1.97 7.06 -10.02
C ASP A 96 1.28 8.42 -9.77
N CYS A 97 0.36 8.48 -8.80
CA CYS A 97 -0.23 9.75 -8.33
C CYS A 97 0.83 10.78 -7.90
N TRP A 98 1.92 10.33 -7.27
CA TRP A 98 3.05 11.20 -6.98
C TRP A 98 3.69 11.74 -8.27
N SER A 99 4.05 10.84 -9.19
CA SER A 99 4.83 11.16 -10.41
C SER A 99 4.10 12.08 -11.41
N ARG A 100 2.76 11.94 -11.54
CA ARG A 100 1.97 12.69 -12.52
C ARG A 100 2.00 14.21 -12.35
N ARG A 101 2.29 14.73 -11.15
CA ARG A 101 2.28 16.18 -10.87
C ARG A 101 3.67 16.83 -10.97
N ARG A 102 4.44 16.50 -12.01
CA ARG A 102 5.82 17.01 -12.25
C ARG A 102 6.84 16.67 -11.15
N ARG A 103 6.51 15.72 -10.28
CA ARG A 103 7.42 15.25 -9.21
C ARG A 103 8.17 14.02 -9.69
N ARG A 104 9.40 13.86 -9.21
CA ARG A 104 10.27 12.75 -9.60
C ARG A 104 10.17 11.63 -8.58
N LEU A 105 10.06 10.40 -9.08
CA LEU A 105 10.10 9.18 -8.29
C LEU A 105 11.38 8.41 -8.62
N ARG A 106 12.08 7.94 -7.59
CA ARG A 106 13.21 7.02 -7.68
C ARG A 106 12.96 5.85 -6.75
N PHE A 107 13.28 4.66 -7.21
CA PHE A 107 13.34 3.49 -6.34
C PHE A 107 14.79 3.29 -5.88
N GLY A 108 14.96 3.10 -4.58
CA GLY A 108 16.18 2.55 -3.99
C GLY A 108 16.20 1.02 -4.09
N PRO A 109 16.77 0.32 -3.09
CA PRO A 109 16.67 -1.13 -2.95
C PRO A 109 15.22 -1.63 -3.02
N ARG A 110 15.01 -2.78 -3.68
CA ARG A 110 13.69 -3.35 -3.92
C ARG A 110 13.65 -4.80 -3.48
N SER A 111 12.52 -5.21 -2.92
CA SER A 111 12.26 -6.63 -2.69
C SER A 111 11.91 -7.34 -4.01
N PRO A 112 12.08 -8.67 -4.09
CA PRO A 112 11.72 -9.43 -5.28
C PRO A 112 10.23 -9.30 -5.64
N VAL A 113 9.34 -9.16 -4.66
CA VAL A 113 7.90 -8.99 -4.91
C VAL A 113 7.58 -7.66 -5.57
N VAL A 114 8.20 -6.57 -5.11
CA VAL A 114 8.04 -5.24 -5.73
C VAL A 114 8.68 -5.22 -7.11
N GLN A 115 9.83 -5.88 -7.30
CA GLN A 115 10.45 -5.97 -8.61
C GLN A 115 9.55 -6.72 -9.61
N ARG A 116 8.96 -7.86 -9.22
CA ARG A 116 8.00 -8.61 -10.05
C ARG A 116 6.77 -7.77 -10.40
N LEU A 117 6.21 -7.04 -9.43
CA LEU A 117 5.08 -6.14 -9.65
C LEU A 117 5.42 -5.03 -10.66
N LEU A 118 6.58 -4.39 -10.52
CA LEU A 118 7.04 -3.38 -11.46
C LEU A 118 7.23 -3.93 -12.86
N ASP A 119 7.77 -5.14 -12.97
CA ASP A 119 7.98 -5.81 -14.26
C ASP A 119 6.64 -6.21 -14.91
N ALA A 120 5.67 -6.67 -14.12
CA ALA A 120 4.32 -6.96 -14.59
C ALA A 120 3.55 -5.70 -15.05
N ALA A 121 3.84 -4.55 -14.43
CA ALA A 121 3.23 -3.27 -14.80
C ALA A 121 3.90 -2.59 -15.99
N ARG A 122 5.01 -3.11 -16.52
CA ARG A 122 5.64 -2.54 -17.71
C ARG A 122 4.70 -2.69 -18.90
N PRO A 123 4.51 -1.64 -19.72
CA PRO A 123 3.73 -1.76 -20.94
C PRO A 123 4.32 -2.86 -21.83
N VAL A 124 3.51 -3.87 -22.15
CA VAL A 124 3.90 -4.89 -23.13
C VAL A 124 4.01 -4.18 -24.48
N ARG A 125 5.24 -3.95 -24.94
CA ARG A 125 5.48 -3.56 -26.34
C ARG A 125 5.11 -4.75 -27.20
N ARG A 126 3.88 -4.78 -27.70
CA ARG A 126 3.50 -5.70 -28.77
C ARG A 126 4.28 -5.31 -30.02
N THR A 127 5.38 -6.01 -30.30
CA THR A 127 5.94 -6.04 -31.64
C THR A 127 4.90 -6.65 -32.56
N ALA A 128 4.35 -5.86 -33.48
CA ALA A 128 3.47 -6.37 -34.52
C ALA A 128 4.23 -7.45 -35.31
N PRO A 129 3.63 -8.61 -35.62
CA PRO A 129 4.25 -9.57 -36.51
C PRO A 129 4.47 -8.87 -37.85
N THR A 130 5.74 -8.78 -38.27
CA THR A 130 6.11 -8.36 -39.62
C THR A 130 5.41 -9.32 -40.57
N GLY A 131 4.34 -8.85 -41.20
CA GLY A 131 3.57 -9.64 -42.14
C GLY A 131 4.48 -10.17 -43.24
N VAL A 132 4.53 -11.50 -43.37
CA VAL A 132 5.08 -12.16 -44.56
C VAL A 132 4.15 -11.79 -45.71
N ARG A 133 4.64 -10.94 -46.63
CA ARG A 133 4.02 -10.79 -47.94
C ARG A 133 4.32 -12.08 -48.72
N VAL A 134 3.27 -12.80 -49.09
CA VAL A 134 3.28 -13.80 -50.17
C VAL A 134 2.95 -13.08 -51.47
#